data_AF-A0A6M6JUQ7-F1
#
_entry.id   AF-A0A6M6JUQ7-F1
#
_cell.length_a   1.000
_cell.length_b   1.000
_cell.length_c   1.000
_cell.angle_alpha   90.00
_cell.angle_beta   90.00
_cell.angle_gamma   90.00
#
_symmetry.space_group_name_H-M   'P 1'
#
loop_
_entity.id
_entity.type
_entity.pdbx_description
1 polymer ?
#
loop_
_entity_poly.entity_id
_entity_poly.type
_entity_poly.pdbx_seq_one_letter_code
_entity_poly.pdbx_strand_id
1 'polypeptide(L)'
;MSVRFRTVVQRHHDPTTVLPVPRAVMLRLSPRRRVRVQVTLPGYRYRTTIAAVGDWFFIPFGQTRQRHTGIIVGDEVEVVVDLDSPPLGSDHSMVNPMASGAPRMSIARNRTPLQR
;
A
#
# COMPACT_ATOMS: atom_id res chain seq x y z
N MET A 1 -3.76 -14.39 -12.52
CA MET A 1 -2.39 -14.82 -12.89
C MET A 1 -1.50 -14.39 -11.74
N SER A 2 -0.89 -15.33 -11.03
CA SER A 2 -0.18 -15.08 -9.78
C SER A 2 1.33 -15.27 -9.92
N VAL A 3 2.09 -14.36 -9.32
CA VAL A 3 3.55 -14.41 -9.26
C VAL A 3 3.99 -14.17 -7.83
N ARG A 4 4.88 -15.03 -7.33
CA ARG A 4 5.51 -14.90 -6.01
C ARG A 4 6.96 -14.45 -6.19
N PHE A 5 7.40 -13.52 -5.36
CA PHE A 5 8.79 -13.07 -5.32
C PHE A 5 9.15 -12.62 -3.91
N ARG A 6 10.43 -12.70 -3.59
CA ARG A 6 10.97 -12.14 -2.36
C ARG A 6 11.47 -10.73 -2.62
N THR A 7 11.20 -9.85 -1.68
CA THR A 7 11.65 -8.46 -1.75
C THR A 7 11.95 -7.97 -0.35
N VAL A 8 12.86 -7.00 -0.26
CA VAL A 8 13.20 -6.33 0.99
C VAL A 8 12.36 -5.08 1.09
N VAL A 9 11.73 -4.87 2.24
CA VAL A 9 10.93 -3.66 2.48
C VAL A 9 11.85 -2.45 2.51
N GLN A 10 11.61 -1.49 1.59
CA GLN A 10 12.42 -0.29 1.46
C GLN A 10 11.65 0.96 1.87
N ARG A 11 12.31 1.89 2.54
CA ARG A 11 11.77 3.22 2.78
C ARG A 11 12.12 4.12 1.60
N HIS A 12 11.10 4.63 0.89
CA HIS A 12 11.32 5.55 -0.22
C HIS A 12 11.48 7.01 0.26
N HIS A 13 10.61 7.42 1.17
CA HIS A 13 10.59 8.76 1.76
C HIS A 13 10.06 8.65 3.19
N ASP A 14 10.31 9.60 4.09
CA ASP A 14 9.68 9.56 5.42
C ASP A 14 8.23 10.10 5.30
N PRO A 15 7.16 9.38 5.72
CA PRO A 15 7.10 8.02 6.28
C PRO A 15 6.67 6.92 5.27
N THR A 16 6.83 7.18 3.96
CA THR A 16 6.44 6.27 2.87
C THR A 16 7.39 5.07 2.71
N THR A 17 6.86 3.90 3.05
CA THR A 17 7.51 2.61 2.83
C THR A 17 6.92 1.92 1.61
N VAL A 18 7.77 1.24 0.85
CA VAL A 18 7.44 0.61 -0.42
C VAL A 18 8.06 -0.78 -0.52
N LEU A 19 7.40 -1.64 -1.29
CA LEU A 19 7.89 -2.95 -1.68
C LEU A 19 8.35 -2.84 -3.14
N PRO A 20 9.66 -2.84 -3.43
CA PRO A 20 10.16 -2.76 -4.79
C PRO A 20 9.80 -4.05 -5.55
N VAL A 21 9.27 -3.88 -6.76
CA VAL A 21 8.88 -4.99 -7.64
C VAL A 21 9.86 -5.02 -8.81
N PRO A 22 10.57 -6.14 -9.03
CA PRO A 22 11.48 -6.26 -10.17
C PRO A 22 10.73 -6.08 -11.50
N ARG A 23 11.33 -5.37 -12.46
CA ARG A 23 10.76 -5.21 -13.81
C ARG A 23 10.47 -6.56 -14.48
N ALA A 24 11.31 -7.57 -14.25
CA ALA A 24 11.11 -8.93 -14.76
C ALA A 24 9.79 -9.56 -14.26
N VAL A 25 9.39 -9.26 -13.02
CA VAL A 25 8.11 -9.72 -12.45
C VAL A 25 6.95 -8.97 -13.07
N MET A 26 7.06 -7.64 -13.21
CA MET A 26 6.03 -6.83 -13.86
C MET A 26 5.80 -7.25 -15.32
N LEU A 27 6.86 -7.44 -16.12
CA LEU A 27 6.76 -7.88 -17.51
C LEU A 27 6.02 -9.23 -17.66
N ARG A 28 6.16 -10.13 -16.68
CA ARG A 28 5.43 -11.40 -16.64
C ARG A 28 3.96 -11.25 -16.27
N LEU A 29 3.64 -10.27 -15.41
CA LEU A 29 2.28 -10.01 -14.95
C LEU A 29 1.48 -9.18 -15.95
N SER A 30 2.02 -8.05 -16.39
CA SER A 30 1.35 -7.12 -17.30
C SER A 30 2.34 -6.15 -17.97
N PRO A 31 2.16 -5.81 -19.25
CA PRO A 31 2.94 -4.76 -19.91
C PRO A 31 2.51 -3.33 -19.51
N ARG A 32 1.51 -3.17 -18.64
CA ARG A 32 0.96 -1.85 -18.26
C ARG A 32 1.76 -1.19 -17.14
N ARG A 33 1.87 0.15 -17.19
CA ARG A 33 2.54 0.96 -16.15
C ARG A 33 1.80 1.01 -14.82
N ARG A 34 0.47 0.87 -14.81
CA ARG A 34 -0.37 0.84 -13.60
C ARG A 34 -1.29 -0.36 -13.68
N VAL A 35 -1.19 -1.21 -12.67
CA VAL A 35 -1.87 -2.51 -12.66
C VAL A 35 -2.53 -2.70 -11.31
N ARG A 36 -3.82 -3.00 -11.31
CA ARG A 36 -4.52 -3.43 -10.10
C ARG A 36 -4.12 -4.87 -9.80
N VAL A 37 -3.73 -5.10 -8.55
CA VAL A 37 -3.25 -6.39 -8.11
C VAL A 37 -3.77 -6.70 -6.72
N GLN A 38 -3.95 -7.97 -6.45
CA GLN A 38 -4.19 -8.48 -5.11
C GLN A 38 -2.87 -9.00 -4.55
N VAL A 39 -2.43 -8.40 -3.45
CA VAL A 39 -1.18 -8.73 -2.78
C VAL A 39 -1.51 -9.59 -1.56
N THR A 40 -0.82 -10.72 -1.45
CA THR A 40 -0.86 -11.62 -0.29
C THR A 40 0.50 -11.60 0.37
N LEU A 41 0.51 -11.22 1.64
CA LEU A 41 1.63 -11.25 2.57
C LEU A 41 1.38 -12.32 3.64
N PRO A 42 2.38 -12.70 4.44
CA PRO A 42 2.18 -13.60 5.59
C PRO A 42 1.07 -13.07 6.51
N GLY A 43 -0.07 -13.77 6.56
CA GLY A 43 -1.20 -13.43 7.41
C GLY A 43 -2.06 -12.22 6.96
N TYR A 44 -1.81 -11.62 5.79
CA TYR A 44 -2.58 -10.44 5.36
C TYR A 44 -2.71 -10.35 3.84
N ARG A 45 -3.93 -10.15 3.33
CA ARG A 45 -4.21 -10.00 1.90
C ARG A 45 -4.96 -8.70 1.64
N TYR A 46 -4.51 -7.92 0.67
CA TYR A 46 -5.13 -6.64 0.32
C TYR A 46 -5.07 -6.37 -1.18
N ARG A 47 -6.04 -5.57 -1.66
CA ARG A 47 -6.01 -5.03 -3.03
C ARG A 47 -5.24 -3.72 -3.07
N THR A 48 -4.41 -3.57 -4.08
CA THR A 48 -3.61 -2.36 -4.28
C THR A 48 -3.34 -2.16 -5.76
N THR A 49 -2.77 -1.01 -6.10
CA THR A 49 -2.26 -0.76 -7.45
C THR A 49 -0.73 -0.74 -7.38
N ILE A 50 -0.07 -1.38 -8.35
CA ILE A 50 1.37 -1.19 -8.57
C ILE A 50 1.54 0.16 -9.23
N ALA A 51 2.32 1.01 -8.60
CA ALA A 51 2.74 2.29 -9.16
C ALA A 51 4.08 2.11 -9.88
N ALA A 52 4.25 2.83 -10.98
CA ALA A 52 5.51 2.90 -11.71
C ALA A 52 5.92 4.37 -11.83
N VAL A 53 7.16 4.66 -11.44
CA VAL A 53 7.82 5.96 -11.64
C VAL A 53 9.03 5.71 -12.53
N GLY A 54 8.92 6.07 -13.81
CA GLY A 54 9.93 5.72 -14.82
C GLY A 54 10.00 4.20 -15.03
N ASP A 55 11.16 3.61 -14.72
CA ASP A 55 11.43 2.17 -14.75
C ASP A 55 11.37 1.51 -13.37
N TRP A 56 11.00 2.28 -12.34
CA TRP A 56 10.90 1.78 -10.97
C TRP A 56 9.45 1.43 -10.61
N PHE A 57 9.21 0.16 -10.32
CA PHE A 57 7.90 -0.37 -9.95
C PHE A 57 7.87 -0.67 -8.46
N PHE A 58 6.81 -0.25 -7.79
CA PHE A 58 6.69 -0.46 -6.36
C PHE A 58 5.23 -0.56 -5.90
N ILE A 59 5.05 -1.26 -4.78
CA ILE A 59 3.78 -1.36 -4.07
C ILE A 59 3.85 -0.48 -2.81
N PRO A 60 2.93 0.48 -2.63
CA PRO A 60 2.90 1.28 -1.42
C PRO A 60 2.51 0.43 -0.20
N PHE A 61 3.37 0.47 0.82
CA PHE A 61 3.23 -0.28 2.06
C PHE A 61 3.19 0.68 3.26
N GLY A 62 2.05 1.36 3.44
CA GLY A 62 1.88 2.33 4.53
C GLY A 62 1.93 1.70 5.93
N GLN A 63 2.10 2.55 6.95
CA GLN A 63 2.22 2.12 8.36
C GLN A 63 1.05 1.26 8.86
N THR A 64 -0.18 1.49 8.38
CA THR A 64 -1.33 0.67 8.75
C THR A 64 -1.08 -0.81 8.44
N ARG A 65 -0.55 -1.11 7.24
CA ARG A 65 -0.29 -2.49 6.79
C ARG A 65 0.91 -3.11 7.51
N GLN A 66 1.92 -2.30 7.82
CA GLN A 66 3.06 -2.71 8.66
C GLN A 66 2.58 -3.17 10.05
N ARG A 67 1.69 -2.41 10.69
CA ARG A 67 1.14 -2.77 12.01
C ARG A 67 0.32 -4.06 12.00
N HIS A 68 -0.39 -4.36 10.90
CA HIS A 68 -1.16 -5.60 10.77
C HIS A 68 -0.29 -6.83 10.51
N THR A 69 0.83 -6.66 9.81
CA THR A 69 1.69 -7.78 9.40
C THR A 69 2.92 -7.96 10.29
N GLY A 70 3.29 -6.95 11.07
CA GLY A 70 4.55 -6.89 11.80
C GLY A 70 5.79 -6.61 10.95
N ILE A 71 5.61 -6.40 9.63
CA ILE A 71 6.73 -6.21 8.69
C ILE A 71 7.27 -4.78 8.81
N ILE A 72 8.59 -4.67 8.98
CA ILE A 72 9.32 -3.39 9.10
C ILE A 72 10.25 -3.15 7.90
N VAL A 73 10.77 -1.92 7.78
CA VAL A 73 11.80 -1.59 6.79
C VAL A 73 13.05 -2.42 7.05
N GLY A 74 13.63 -2.99 5.99
CA GLY A 74 14.79 -3.87 6.05
C GLY A 74 14.45 -5.36 6.17
N ASP A 75 13.18 -5.71 6.36
CA ASP A 75 12.74 -7.09 6.47
C ASP A 75 12.58 -7.74 5.07
N GLU A 76 13.05 -8.98 4.93
CA GLU A 76 12.84 -9.77 3.70
C GLU A 76 11.49 -10.47 3.79
N VAL A 77 10.61 -10.16 2.84
CA VAL A 77 9.25 -10.70 2.82
C VAL A 77 8.94 -11.38 1.50
N GLU A 78 8.23 -12.51 1.59
CA GLU A 78 7.66 -13.17 0.42
C GLU A 78 6.31 -12.55 0.08
N VAL A 79 6.23 -11.98 -1.12
CA VAL A 79 5.04 -11.30 -1.61
C VAL A 79 4.46 -12.11 -2.76
N VAL A 80 3.19 -12.48 -2.64
CA VAL A 80 2.43 -13.10 -3.73
C VAL A 80 1.53 -12.03 -4.35
N VAL A 81 1.70 -11.78 -5.64
CA VAL A 81 0.94 -10.79 -6.39
C VAL A 81 0.09 -11.50 -7.42
N ASP A 82 -1.22 -11.30 -7.35
CA ASP A 82 -2.17 -11.78 -8.36
C ASP A 82 -2.74 -10.60 -9.16
N LEU A 83 -2.82 -10.77 -10.48
CA LEU A 83 -3.40 -9.77 -11.37
C LEU A 83 -4.91 -9.63 -11.12
N ASP A 84 -5.33 -8.51 -10.55
CA ASP A 84 -6.75 -8.15 -10.35
C ASP A 84 -7.24 -7.49 -11.65
N SER A 85 -7.45 -8.32 -12.68
CA SER A 85 -8.17 -7.88 -13.88
C SER A 85 -9.66 -7.92 -13.55
N PRO A 86 -10.38 -6.78 -13.51
CA PRO A 86 -11.83 -6.87 -13.46
C PRO A 86 -12.31 -7.59 -14.73
N PRO A 87 -13.39 -8.39 -14.65
CA PRO A 87 -14.12 -8.76 -15.86
C PRO A 87 -14.55 -7.45 -16.57
N LEU A 88 -14.53 -7.44 -17.91
CA LEU A 88 -15.03 -6.32 -18.71
C LEU A 88 -16.46 -6.00 -18.22
N GLY A 89 -16.64 -4.87 -17.50
CA GLY A 89 -17.95 -4.43 -17.00
C GLY A 89 -18.09 -4.08 -15.52
N SER A 90 -17.03 -4.04 -14.71
CA SER A 90 -17.17 -3.58 -13.31
C SER A 90 -16.92 -2.07 -13.17
N ASP A 91 -18.01 -1.32 -13.28
CA ASP A 91 -18.22 0.01 -12.72
C ASP A 91 -17.59 0.09 -11.31
N HIS A 92 -16.56 0.93 -11.15
CA HIS A 92 -15.81 1.04 -9.91
C HIS A 92 -16.58 1.95 -8.95
N SER A 93 -17.70 1.46 -8.44
CA SER A 93 -18.34 2.03 -7.25
C SER A 93 -17.37 1.97 -6.08
N MET A 94 -17.17 3.14 -5.48
CA MET A 94 -16.30 3.39 -4.36
C MET A 94 -16.65 2.48 -3.17
N VAL A 95 -15.80 1.49 -2.89
CA VAL A 95 -15.70 0.90 -1.55
C VAL A 95 -14.28 1.09 -1.04
N ASN A 96 -14.09 2.19 -0.30
CA ASN A 96 -13.00 2.30 0.65
C ASN A 96 -13.57 2.77 1.98
N PRO A 97 -14.15 1.87 2.80
CA PRO A 97 -14.44 2.24 4.18
C PRO A 97 -13.10 2.22 4.95
N MET A 98 -12.77 3.39 5.49
CA MET A 98 -12.10 3.53 6.78
C MET A 98 -10.62 3.07 6.89
N ALA A 99 -9.68 4.03 6.81
CA ALA A 99 -8.47 4.06 7.67
C ALA A 99 -7.71 5.40 7.51
N SER A 100 -8.33 6.51 7.90
CA SER A 100 -7.61 7.76 8.18
C SER A 100 -7.68 8.01 9.69
N GLY A 101 -6.87 7.25 10.44
CA GLY A 101 -6.59 7.53 11.84
C GLY A 101 -5.44 8.52 11.91
N ALA A 102 -5.74 9.81 11.95
CA ALA A 102 -4.81 10.83 12.40
C ALA A 102 -5.38 11.45 13.68
N PRO A 103 -4.68 11.43 14.82
CA PRO A 103 -5.10 12.21 15.97
C PRO A 103 -4.73 13.67 15.67
N ARG A 104 -5.73 14.53 15.44
CA ARG A 104 -5.50 15.98 15.57
C ARG A 104 -5.63 16.35 17.03
N MET A 105 -4.58 16.04 17.78
CA MET A 105 -4.33 16.58 19.10
C MET A 105 -3.41 17.79 18.92
N SER A 106 -4.00 18.99 18.92
CA SER A 106 -3.27 20.24 19.13
C SER A 106 -3.85 20.94 20.35
N ILE A 107 -2.89 21.42 21.13
CA ILE A 107 -2.93 21.80 22.53
C ILE A 107 -3.58 23.17 22.77
N ALA A 108 -4.01 23.35 24.03
CA ALA A 108 -4.64 24.49 24.69
C ALA A 108 -4.12 25.92 24.39
N ARG A 109 -5.01 26.90 24.62
CA ARG A 109 -4.88 28.21 25.33
C ARG A 109 -5.98 29.17 24.81
N ASN A 110 -6.87 29.84 25.55
CA ASN A 110 -6.79 30.52 26.85
C ASN A 110 -8.19 30.87 27.42
N ARG A 111 -8.30 30.81 28.76
CA ARG A 111 -8.94 31.74 29.72
C ARG A 111 -10.41 32.21 29.53
N THR A 112 -11.22 31.80 30.51
CA THR A 112 -12.43 32.41 31.14
C THR A 112 -12.34 33.94 31.36
N PRO A 113 -13.40 34.71 31.75
CA PRO A 113 -14.68 34.31 32.37
C PRO A 113 -15.97 35.08 31.97
N LEU A 114 -17.11 34.64 32.57
CA LEU A 114 -18.37 35.34 32.91
C LEU A 114 -18.73 36.67 32.23
N GLN A 115 -19.97 36.77 31.73
CA GLN A 115 -20.98 37.84 31.90
C GLN A 115 -22.15 37.49 30.97
N ARG A 116 -23.44 37.61 31.29
CA ARG A 116 -24.21 37.99 32.47
C ARG A 116 -25.64 37.53 32.20
#